data_AF-A0A2T2VKL2-F1
#
_entry.id   AF-A0A2T2VKL2-F1
#
_cell.length_a   1.000
_cell.length_b   1.000
_cell.length_c   1.000
_cell.angle_alpha   90.00
_cell.angle_beta   90.00
_cell.angle_gamma   90.00
#
_symmetry.space_group_name_H-M   'P 1'
#
loop_
_entity.id
_entity.type
_entity.pdbx_description
1 polymer ?
#
loop_
_entity_poly.entity_id
_entity_poly.type
_entity_poly.pdbx_seq_one_letter_code
_entity_poly.pdbx_strand_id
1 'polypeptide(L)'
;YTQEQLNWVRTYEQRIWKQLIDNEVIYETNEKEINKYMSEGPFTNAGGFPEETPPRIAEWVRWQIVRKYKQQNPDESVREIFNERDHQKILNLANYNP
;
A
#
# COMPACT_ATOMS: atom_id res chain seq x y z
N TYR A 1 12.30 6.29 -1.17
CA TYR A 1 12.12 5.96 -2.60
C TYR A 1 12.95 6.91 -3.43
N THR A 2 13.89 6.40 -4.22
CA THR A 2 14.58 7.18 -5.27
C THR A 2 13.63 7.47 -6.44
N GLN A 3 14.01 8.35 -7.37
CA GLN A 3 13.19 8.60 -8.55
C GLN A 3 12.97 7.35 -9.41
N GLU A 4 14.00 6.51 -9.52
CA GLU A 4 13.91 5.23 -10.22
C GLU A 4 12.92 4.28 -9.52
N GLN A 5 12.99 4.15 -8.20
CA GLN A 5 12.05 3.35 -7.42
C GLN A 5 10.60 3.87 -7.57
N LEU A 6 10.40 5.20 -7.56
CA LEU A 6 9.09 5.81 -7.79
C LEU A 6 8.55 5.52 -9.19
N ASN A 7 9.40 5.58 -10.21
CA ASN A 7 9.00 5.24 -11.58
C ASN A 7 8.61 3.76 -11.66
N TRP A 8 9.41 2.87 -11.06
CA TRP A 8 9.16 1.44 -11.06
C TRP A 8 7.80 1.10 -10.41
N VAL A 9 7.52 1.59 -9.20
CA VAL A 9 6.24 1.27 -8.53
C VAL A 9 5.04 1.85 -9.25
N ARG A 10 5.18 2.99 -9.94
CA ARG A 10 4.10 3.55 -10.77
C ARG A 10 3.88 2.69 -12.02
N THR A 11 4.95 2.22 -12.67
CA THR A 11 4.85 1.36 -13.85
C THR A 11 4.20 0.01 -13.53
N TYR A 12 4.45 -0.53 -12.32
CA TYR A 12 3.98 -1.87 -11.92
C TYR A 12 2.88 -1.85 -10.86
N GLU A 13 2.25 -0.69 -10.60
CA GLU A 13 1.28 -0.47 -9.52
C GLU A 13 0.19 -1.54 -9.49
N GLN A 14 -0.42 -1.83 -10.64
CA GLN A 14 -1.47 -2.85 -10.75
C GLN A 14 -0.99 -4.27 -10.41
N ARG A 15 0.23 -4.64 -10.80
CA ARG A 15 0.80 -5.97 -10.49
C ARG A 15 1.13 -6.08 -9.01
N ILE A 16 1.69 -5.01 -8.42
CA ILE A 16 1.97 -4.92 -7.00
C ILE A 16 0.68 -5.05 -6.20
N TRP A 17 -0.35 -4.28 -6.58
CA TRP A 17 -1.67 -4.34 -5.96
C TRP A 17 -2.24 -5.76 -5.97
N LYS A 18 -2.25 -6.40 -7.14
CA LYS A 18 -2.71 -7.78 -7.28
C LYS A 18 -1.93 -8.73 -6.39
N GLN A 19 -0.61 -8.64 -6.37
CA GLN A 19 0.23 -9.50 -5.55
C GLN A 19 -0.02 -9.32 -4.04
N LEU A 20 -0.31 -8.09 -3.58
CA LEU A 20 -0.68 -7.84 -2.19
C LEU A 20 -2.06 -8.40 -1.83
N ILE A 21 -3.01 -8.39 -2.76
CA ILE A 21 -4.33 -9.03 -2.60
C ILE A 21 -4.20 -10.54 -2.58
N ASP A 22 -3.47 -11.12 -3.54
CA ASP A 22 -3.24 -12.57 -3.63
C ASP A 22 -2.53 -13.12 -2.38
N ASN A 23 -1.68 -12.30 -1.76
CA ASN A 23 -1.00 -12.61 -0.50
C ASN A 23 -1.78 -12.15 0.77
N GLU A 24 -3.01 -11.66 0.61
CA GLU A 24 -3.89 -11.16 1.70
C GLU A 24 -3.30 -10.04 2.59
N VAL A 25 -2.24 -9.36 2.14
CA VAL A 25 -1.46 -8.37 2.90
C VAL A 25 -2.27 -7.14 3.30
N ILE A 26 -3.26 -6.79 2.49
CA ILE A 26 -4.13 -5.64 2.72
C ILE A 26 -5.05 -5.88 3.93
N TYR A 27 -5.40 -7.14 4.20
CA TYR A 27 -6.31 -7.55 5.27
C TYR A 27 -5.58 -8.13 6.49
N GLU A 28 -4.28 -8.41 6.37
CA GLU A 28 -3.47 -8.94 7.45
C GLU A 28 -3.29 -7.93 8.60
N THR A 29 -3.36 -8.44 9.83
CA THR A 29 -3.18 -7.68 11.09
C THR A 29 -2.00 -8.17 11.91
N ASN A 30 -1.43 -9.34 11.60
CA ASN A 30 -0.24 -9.87 12.25
C ASN A 30 1.00 -9.09 11.80
N GLU A 31 1.57 -8.31 12.70
CA GLU A 31 2.74 -7.47 12.43
C GLU A 31 3.93 -8.24 11.86
N LYS A 32 4.16 -9.50 12.29
CA LYS A 32 5.26 -10.31 11.79
C LYS A 32 5.08 -10.66 10.32
N GLU A 33 3.86 -10.97 9.92
CA GLU A 33 3.52 -11.30 8.53
C GLU A 33 3.58 -10.06 7.63
N ILE A 34 3.19 -8.89 8.12
CA ILE A 34 3.24 -7.65 7.33
C ILE A 34 4.68 -7.12 7.22
N ASN A 35 5.54 -7.39 8.21
CA ASN A 35 6.89 -6.83 8.28
C ASN A 35 7.71 -7.09 7.00
N LYS A 36 7.57 -8.27 6.38
CA LYS A 36 8.24 -8.63 5.12
C LYS A 36 7.95 -7.68 3.94
N TYR A 37 6.85 -6.92 4.00
CA TYR A 37 6.47 -5.91 2.99
C TYR A 37 6.70 -4.47 3.44
N MET A 38 7.04 -4.24 4.71
CA MET A 38 7.22 -2.93 5.34
C MET A 38 8.64 -2.70 5.87
N SER A 39 9.53 -3.69 5.78
CA SER A 39 10.91 -3.59 6.24
C SER A 39 11.75 -2.75 5.29
N GLU A 40 12.80 -2.14 5.84
CA GLU A 40 13.89 -1.56 5.05
C GLU A 40 14.76 -2.66 4.43
N GLY A 41 15.57 -2.28 3.44
CA GLY A 41 16.45 -3.18 2.72
C GLY A 41 16.70 -2.72 1.29
N PRO A 42 17.49 -3.48 0.51
CA PRO A 42 17.68 -3.19 -0.91
C PRO A 42 16.39 -3.37 -1.72
N PHE A 43 15.52 -4.29 -1.29
CA PHE A 43 14.24 -4.63 -1.95
C PHE A 43 13.23 -5.23 -0.97
N THR A 44 11.98 -5.38 -1.40
CA THR A 44 10.94 -6.10 -0.63
C THR A 44 11.20 -7.61 -0.63
N ASN A 45 11.58 -8.16 0.52
CA ASN A 45 11.86 -9.59 0.67
C ASN A 45 10.60 -10.38 1.05
N ALA A 46 9.67 -10.50 0.10
CA ALA A 46 8.43 -11.24 0.28
C ALA A 46 8.08 -12.08 -0.96
N GLY A 47 7.45 -13.24 -0.75
CA GLY A 47 7.06 -14.13 -1.84
C GLY A 47 6.17 -13.44 -2.88
N GLY A 48 6.46 -13.70 -4.16
CA GLY A 48 5.74 -13.12 -5.30
C GLY A 48 6.24 -11.76 -5.76
N PHE A 49 7.23 -11.16 -5.07
CA PHE A 49 7.87 -9.92 -5.50
C PHE A 49 9.28 -10.19 -6.06
N PRO A 50 9.63 -9.63 -7.22
CA PRO A 50 10.99 -9.71 -7.75
C PRO A 50 11.93 -8.75 -6.99
N GLU A 51 13.25 -8.97 -7.09
CA GLU A 51 14.26 -8.18 -6.36
C GLU A 51 14.29 -6.70 -6.78
N GLU A 52 13.73 -6.34 -7.93
CA GLU A 52 13.58 -4.95 -8.35
C GLU A 52 12.49 -4.20 -7.57
N THR A 53 11.67 -4.90 -6.79
CA THR A 53 10.61 -4.30 -5.98
C THR A 53 11.23 -3.45 -4.87
N PRO A 54 10.98 -2.13 -4.84
CA PRO A 54 11.54 -1.28 -3.80
C PRO A 54 11.14 -1.73 -2.39
N PRO A 55 11.94 -1.43 -1.36
CA PRO A 55 11.60 -1.77 0.01
C PRO A 55 10.31 -1.04 0.46
N ARG A 56 9.69 -1.53 1.53
CA ARG A 56 8.46 -0.94 2.11
C ARG A 56 7.30 -0.85 1.10
N ILE A 57 7.14 -1.84 0.22
CA ILE A 57 6.14 -1.77 -0.86
C ILE A 57 4.70 -1.69 -0.34
N ALA A 58 4.38 -2.39 0.75
CA ALA A 58 3.03 -2.32 1.33
C ALA A 58 2.70 -0.92 1.85
N GLU A 59 3.69 -0.19 2.37
CA GLU A 59 3.49 1.19 2.81
C GLU A 59 3.21 2.13 1.63
N TRP A 60 3.94 1.97 0.52
CA TRP A 60 3.70 2.78 -0.66
C TRP A 60 2.28 2.58 -1.21
N VAL A 61 1.79 1.32 -1.24
CA VAL A 61 0.41 1.01 -1.65
C VAL A 61 -0.62 1.52 -0.65
N ARG A 62 -0.42 1.30 0.66
CA ARG A 62 -1.32 1.82 1.71
C ARG A 62 -1.42 3.35 1.64
N TRP A 63 -0.33 4.03 1.29
CA TRP A 63 -0.37 5.47 1.02
C TRP A 63 -1.20 5.82 -0.22
N GLN A 64 -1.12 5.04 -1.31
CA GLN A 64 -1.98 5.28 -2.50
C GLN A 64 -3.46 5.10 -2.17
N ILE A 65 -3.80 4.11 -1.34
CA ILE A 65 -5.16 3.89 -0.84
C ILE A 65 -5.66 5.12 -0.08
N VAL A 66 -4.88 5.62 0.89
CA VAL A 66 -5.26 6.83 1.67
C VAL A 66 -5.40 8.06 0.76
N ARG A 67 -4.52 8.22 -0.23
CA ARG A 67 -4.64 9.31 -1.23
C ARG A 67 -5.93 9.19 -2.03
N LYS A 68 -6.27 7.98 -2.48
CA LYS A 68 -7.48 7.71 -3.24
C LYS A 68 -8.73 7.97 -2.39
N TYR A 69 -8.74 7.49 -1.14
CA TYR A 69 -9.78 7.79 -0.15
C TYR A 69 -9.99 9.29 0.00
N LYS A 70 -8.91 10.07 0.19
CA LYS A 70 -9.02 11.52 0.33
C LYS A 70 -9.56 12.20 -0.94
N GLN A 71 -9.26 11.67 -2.12
CA GLN A 71 -9.82 12.16 -3.39
C GLN A 71 -11.32 11.90 -3.50
N GLN A 72 -11.82 10.79 -2.97
CA GLN A 72 -13.27 10.48 -2.95
C GLN A 72 -14.02 11.17 -1.81
N ASN A 73 -13.31 11.56 -0.75
CA ASN A 73 -13.88 12.24 0.42
C ASN A 73 -13.23 13.63 0.58
N PRO A 74 -13.48 14.58 -0.35
CA PRO A 74 -12.85 15.90 -0.36
C PRO A 74 -13.22 16.75 0.86
N ASP A 75 -14.36 16.48 1.50
CA ASP A 75 -14.84 17.23 2.66
C ASP A 75 -14.21 16.79 3.99
N GLU A 76 -13.72 15.55 4.09
CA GLU A 76 -13.06 15.06 5.32
C GLU A 76 -11.65 15.64 5.45
N SER A 77 -11.33 16.29 6.57
CA SER A 77 -9.97 16.79 6.84
C SER A 77 -8.97 15.63 6.99
N VAL A 78 -7.70 15.90 6.70
CA VAL A 78 -6.61 14.93 6.92
C VAL A 78 -6.59 14.43 8.38
N ARG A 79 -6.91 15.30 9.35
CA ARG A 79 -6.99 14.92 10.77
C ARG A 79 -8.12 13.92 11.03
N GLU A 80 -9.27 14.07 10.38
CA GLU A 80 -10.38 13.12 10.51
C GLU A 80 -9.99 11.76 9.91
N ILE A 81 -9.36 11.75 8.74
CA ILE A 81 -8.87 10.52 8.09
C ILE A 81 -7.89 9.77 8.98
N PHE A 82 -6.93 10.48 9.59
CA PHE A 82 -5.95 9.86 10.50
C PHE A 82 -6.56 9.34 11.81
N ASN A 83 -7.70 9.90 12.24
CA ASN A 83 -8.40 9.47 13.45
C ASN A 83 -9.43 8.36 13.17
N GLU A 84 -9.65 8.01 11.90
CA GLU A 84 -10.52 6.90 11.51
C GLU A 84 -9.93 5.57 11.99
N ARG A 85 -10.74 4.81 12.73
CA ARG A 85 -10.35 3.50 13.28
C ARG A 85 -10.92 2.34 12.49
N ASP A 86 -11.94 2.58 11.67
CA ASP A 86 -12.46 1.60 10.74
C ASP A 86 -11.60 1.55 9.48
N HIS A 87 -10.59 0.67 9.50
CA HIS A 87 -9.74 0.43 8.34
C HIS A 87 -10.51 -0.15 7.14
N GLN A 88 -11.62 -0.87 7.35
CA GLN A 88 -12.45 -1.36 6.25
C GLN A 88 -13.19 -0.20 5.57
N LYS A 89 -13.68 0.79 6.33
CA LYS A 89 -14.24 2.02 5.77
C LYS A 89 -13.25 2.70 4.83
N ILE A 90 -11.99 2.85 5.23
CA ILE A 90 -10.95 3.45 4.37
C ILE A 90 -10.78 2.65 3.08
N LEU A 91 -10.62 1.33 3.17
CA LEU A 91 -10.43 0.47 2.00
C LEU A 91 -11.64 0.50 1.05
N ASN A 92 -12.85 0.40 1.60
CA ASN A 92 -14.09 0.36 0.82
C ASN A 92 -14.36 1.69 0.12
N LEU A 93 -14.26 2.80 0.85
CA LEU A 93 -14.52 4.12 0.29
C LEU A 93 -13.40 4.57 -0.66
N ALA A 94 -12.16 4.09 -0.48
CA ALA A 94 -11.08 4.31 -1.43
C ALA A 94 -11.38 3.71 -2.81
N ASN A 95 -12.16 2.63 -2.89
CA ASN A 95 -12.41 1.87 -4.13
C ASN A 95 -11.13 1.73 -4.98
N TYR A 96 -10.03 1.36 -4.33
CA TYR A 96 -8.70 1.38 -4.93
C TYR A 96 -8.52 0.14 -5.82
N ASN A 97 -8.45 0.38 -7.12
CA ASN A 97 -8.23 -0.63 -8.15
C ASN A 97 -7.42 -0.01 -9.30
N PRO A 98 -6.08 0.10 -9.14
CA PRO A 98 -5.20 0.76 -10.09
C PRO A 98 -5.00 0.01 -11.42
#